data_AF-A0A972L0Y6-F1
#
_entry.id   AF-A0A972L0Y6-F1
#
_cell.length_a   1.000
_cell.length_b   1.000
_cell.length_c   1.000
_cell.angle_alpha   90.00
_cell.angle_beta   90.00
_cell.angle_gamma   90.00
#
_symmetry.space_group_name_H-M   'P 1'
#
loop_
_entity.id
_entity.type
_entity.pdbx_description
1 polymer ?
#
loop_
_entity_poly.entity_id
_entity_poly.type
_entity_poly.pdbx_seq_one_letter_code
_entity_poly.pdbx_strand_id
1 'polypeptide(L)'
;MKNHNGMRPHDIVVLLKITTYKEKPWLMRDIAIDLGISAGEISESLNRSKLAGLLDSTKKRVMKLSLKEFIKHGLKYVYPQQPGAIVRGLPTAYNAPPLNELIKGREVFVWPWSKGNMRGQGIQPLYKTVPEICAKDKDLYALLALVDAIRIGRAREQEIAMAELEKKL
;
A
#
# COMPACT_ATOMS: atom_id res chain seq x y z
N MET A 1 -12.49 -20.06 -17.53
CA MET A 1 -11.56 -19.12 -16.87
C MET A 1 -12.31 -18.46 -15.71
N LYS A 2 -11.71 -18.27 -14.54
CA LYS A 2 -12.37 -17.49 -13.46
C LYS A 2 -12.66 -16.09 -13.98
N ASN A 3 -13.88 -15.59 -13.81
CA ASN A 3 -14.24 -14.24 -14.22
C ASN A 3 -13.36 -13.22 -13.50
N HIS A 4 -12.71 -12.35 -14.26
CA HIS A 4 -11.91 -11.27 -13.70
C HIS A 4 -12.80 -10.06 -13.46
N ASN A 5 -13.11 -9.77 -12.19
CA ASN A 5 -13.94 -8.64 -11.80
C ASN A 5 -13.11 -7.37 -11.49
N GLY A 6 -11.97 -7.20 -12.15
CA GLY A 6 -11.04 -6.09 -11.89
C GLY A 6 -10.12 -6.33 -10.69
N MET A 7 -9.09 -5.48 -10.56
CA MET A 7 -8.24 -5.44 -9.36
C MET A 7 -9.03 -4.99 -8.13
N ARG A 8 -8.54 -5.35 -6.95
CA ARG A 8 -9.05 -4.92 -5.65
C ARG A 8 -8.01 -4.06 -4.90
N PRO A 9 -8.42 -3.18 -3.96
CA PRO A 9 -7.49 -2.34 -3.22
C PRO A 9 -6.34 -3.11 -2.53
N HIS A 10 -6.64 -4.27 -1.96
CA HIS A 10 -5.65 -5.08 -1.25
C HIS A 10 -4.64 -5.76 -2.19
N ASP A 11 -4.90 -5.84 -3.50
CA ASP A 11 -3.92 -6.38 -4.46
C ASP A 11 -2.63 -5.54 -4.44
N ILE A 12 -2.75 -4.24 -4.19
CA ILE A 12 -1.61 -3.33 -4.04
C ILE A 12 -0.84 -3.63 -2.75
N VAL A 13 -1.53 -3.95 -1.66
CA VAL A 13 -0.89 -4.38 -0.39
C VAL A 13 -0.11 -5.67 -0.61
N VAL A 14 -0.69 -6.64 -1.33
CA VAL A 14 -0.04 -7.91 -1.67
C VAL A 14 1.20 -7.68 -2.53
N LEU A 15 1.08 -6.89 -3.60
CA LEU A 15 2.21 -6.59 -4.49
C LEU A 15 3.35 -5.89 -3.76
N LEU A 16 3.05 -4.87 -2.94
CA LEU A 16 4.08 -4.17 -2.17
C LEU A 16 4.73 -5.10 -1.13
N LYS A 17 3.96 -5.96 -0.46
CA LYS A 17 4.53 -6.97 0.44
C LYS A 17 5.49 -7.92 -0.28
N ILE A 18 5.17 -8.36 -1.50
CA ILE A 18 6.09 -9.19 -2.28
C ILE A 18 7.43 -8.46 -2.50
N THR A 19 7.39 -7.14 -2.75
CA THR A 19 8.63 -6.36 -2.95
C THR A 19 9.50 -6.25 -1.70
N THR A 20 8.93 -6.39 -0.49
CA THR A 20 9.72 -6.34 0.76
C THR A 20 10.55 -7.60 1.02
N TYR A 21 10.21 -8.74 0.40
CA TYR A 21 11.05 -9.94 0.48
C TYR A 21 12.37 -9.80 -0.29
N LYS A 22 12.49 -8.80 -1.18
CA LYS A 22 13.68 -8.57 -2.02
C LYS A 22 14.02 -9.83 -2.83
N GLU A 23 15.19 -10.42 -2.61
CA GLU A 23 15.66 -11.65 -3.28
C GLU A 23 15.33 -12.92 -2.47
N LYS A 24 14.75 -12.79 -1.27
CA LYS A 24 14.41 -13.95 -0.45
C LYS A 24 13.24 -14.72 -1.09
N PRO A 25 13.35 -16.04 -1.22
CA PRO A 25 12.22 -16.84 -1.67
C PRO A 25 11.07 -16.74 -0.68
N TRP A 26 9.86 -16.77 -1.20
CA TRP A 26 8.63 -16.72 -0.41
C TRP A 26 7.58 -17.69 -0.95
N LEU A 27 6.73 -18.16 -0.06
CA LEU A 27 5.56 -18.97 -0.34
C LEU A 27 4.29 -18.13 -0.17
N MET A 28 3.23 -18.54 -0.86
CA MET A 28 1.93 -17.87 -0.75
C MET A 28 1.40 -17.83 0.69
N ARG A 29 1.71 -18.87 1.48
CA ARG A 29 1.37 -18.95 2.89
C ARG A 29 2.06 -17.86 3.71
N ASP A 30 3.29 -17.50 3.36
CA ASP A 30 4.06 -16.49 4.09
C ASP A 30 3.40 -15.12 3.92
N ILE A 31 2.98 -14.78 2.69
CA ILE A 31 2.21 -13.55 2.41
C ILE A 31 0.88 -13.55 3.16
N ALA A 32 0.17 -14.68 3.17
CA ALA A 32 -1.12 -14.81 3.87
C ALA A 32 -0.98 -14.53 5.37
N ILE A 33 0.05 -15.11 6.00
CA ILE A 33 0.38 -14.89 7.42
C ILE A 33 0.77 -13.44 7.66
N ASP A 34 1.71 -12.92 6.87
CA ASP A 34 2.27 -11.57 7.05
C ASP A 34 1.22 -10.47 6.87
N LEU A 35 0.22 -10.68 6.01
CA LEU A 35 -0.84 -9.70 5.75
C LEU A 35 -2.12 -9.96 6.55
N GLY A 36 -2.25 -11.11 7.21
CA GLY A 36 -3.52 -11.54 7.83
C GLY A 36 -4.65 -11.67 6.80
N ILE A 37 -4.31 -12.16 5.59
CA ILE A 37 -5.25 -12.39 4.49
C ILE A 37 -5.38 -13.90 4.27
N SER A 38 -6.58 -14.39 3.96
CA SER A 38 -6.78 -15.81 3.71
C SER A 38 -5.98 -16.28 2.48
N ALA A 39 -5.51 -17.52 2.50
CA ALA A 39 -4.77 -18.10 1.39
C ALA A 39 -5.55 -18.07 0.06
N GLY A 40 -6.89 -18.22 0.13
CA GLY A 40 -7.78 -18.11 -1.02
C GLY A 40 -7.76 -16.70 -1.62
N GLU A 41 -7.85 -15.65 -0.79
CA GLU A 41 -7.84 -14.27 -1.29
C GLU A 41 -6.44 -13.86 -1.79
N ILE A 42 -5.36 -14.35 -1.19
CA ILE A 42 -4.00 -14.18 -1.76
C ILE A 42 -3.92 -14.84 -3.13
N SER A 43 -4.40 -16.07 -3.30
CA SER A 43 -4.39 -16.78 -4.59
C SER A 43 -5.13 -15.98 -5.67
N GLU A 44 -6.33 -15.46 -5.35
CA GLU A 44 -7.08 -14.59 -6.25
C GLU A 44 -6.36 -13.27 -6.54
N SER A 45 -5.73 -12.66 -5.55
CA SER A 45 -4.93 -11.44 -5.71
C SER A 45 -3.77 -11.65 -6.68
N LEU A 46 -3.04 -12.75 -6.54
CA LEU A 46 -1.93 -13.10 -7.44
C LEU A 46 -2.44 -13.38 -8.87
N ASN A 47 -3.61 -14.00 -9.02
CA ASN A 47 -4.24 -14.22 -10.33
C ASN A 47 -4.60 -12.90 -11.01
N ARG A 48 -5.27 -11.99 -10.29
CA ARG A 48 -5.63 -10.66 -10.79
C ARG A 48 -4.40 -9.85 -11.17
N SER A 49 -3.37 -9.85 -10.31
CA SER A 49 -2.12 -9.11 -10.54
C SER A 49 -1.33 -9.63 -11.74
N LYS A 50 -1.32 -10.96 -11.96
CA LYS A 50 -0.75 -11.56 -13.17
C LYS A 50 -1.50 -11.13 -14.42
N LEU A 51 -2.84 -11.17 -14.38
CA LEU A 51 -3.67 -10.75 -15.52
C LEU A 51 -3.47 -9.26 -15.85
N ALA A 52 -3.33 -8.42 -14.82
CA ALA A 52 -3.05 -6.99 -14.96
C ALA A 52 -1.61 -6.66 -15.41
N GLY A 53 -0.73 -7.65 -15.59
CA GLY A 53 0.66 -7.43 -15.96
C GLY A 53 1.55 -6.83 -14.86
N LEU A 54 1.07 -6.81 -13.61
CA LEU A 54 1.81 -6.33 -12.44
C LEU A 54 2.65 -7.41 -11.76
N LEU A 55 2.40 -8.67 -12.12
CA LEU A 55 3.10 -9.85 -11.64
C LEU A 55 3.48 -10.72 -12.84
N ASP A 56 4.66 -11.32 -12.78
CA ASP A 56 5.18 -12.16 -13.85
C ASP A 56 4.36 -13.45 -14.07
N SER A 57 4.68 -14.18 -15.13
CA SER A 57 3.98 -15.40 -15.50
C SER A 57 4.07 -16.49 -14.42
N THR A 58 5.16 -16.51 -13.64
CA THR A 58 5.40 -17.45 -12.54
C THR A 58 4.68 -17.06 -11.24
N LYS A 59 4.13 -15.85 -11.17
CA LYS A 59 3.53 -15.24 -9.98
C LYS A 59 4.50 -15.06 -8.81
N LYS A 60 5.80 -14.94 -9.08
CA LYS A 60 6.86 -14.81 -8.06
C LYS A 60 7.54 -13.46 -8.09
N ARG A 61 7.50 -12.75 -9.22
CA ARG A 61 8.18 -11.48 -9.40
C ARG A 61 7.20 -10.37 -9.74
N VAL A 62 7.25 -9.29 -8.96
CA VAL A 62 6.51 -8.06 -9.26
C VAL A 62 7.18 -7.34 -10.42
N MET A 63 6.37 -6.96 -11.41
CA MET A 63 6.80 -6.11 -12.51
C MET A 63 6.89 -4.66 -12.01
N LYS A 64 8.02 -4.34 -11.36
CA LYS A 64 8.22 -3.07 -10.63
C LYS A 64 7.97 -1.82 -11.49
N LEU A 65 8.37 -1.85 -12.76
CA LEU A 65 8.11 -0.74 -13.70
C LEU A 65 6.60 -0.54 -13.90
N SER A 66 5.87 -1.60 -14.22
CA SER A 66 4.41 -1.56 -14.39
C SER A 66 3.69 -1.14 -13.10
N LEU A 67 4.17 -1.62 -11.93
CA LEU A 67 3.61 -1.22 -10.63
C LEU A 67 3.83 0.27 -10.34
N LYS A 68 5.03 0.81 -10.62
CA LYS A 68 5.33 2.24 -10.47
C LYS A 68 4.42 3.09 -11.37
N GLU A 69 4.28 2.71 -12.64
CA GLU A 69 3.40 3.39 -13.59
C GLU A 69 1.94 3.39 -13.10
N PHE A 70 1.43 2.23 -12.67
CA PHE A 70 0.08 2.12 -12.13
C PHE A 70 -0.13 2.96 -10.87
N ILE A 71 0.81 2.95 -9.93
CA ILE A 71 0.73 3.76 -8.70
C ILE A 71 0.71 5.26 -9.04
N LYS A 72 1.59 5.69 -9.95
CA LYS A 72 1.73 7.10 -10.34
C LYS A 72 0.50 7.64 -11.06
N HIS A 73 -0.07 6.86 -11.98
CA HIS A 73 -1.06 7.35 -12.94
C HIS A 73 -2.47 6.82 -12.70
N GLY A 74 -2.64 5.62 -12.13
CA GLY A 74 -3.95 4.97 -11.99
C GLY A 74 -4.49 4.95 -10.58
N LEU A 75 -3.64 4.71 -9.58
CA LEU A 75 -4.08 4.31 -8.24
C LEU A 75 -5.04 5.31 -7.57
N LYS A 76 -4.76 6.62 -7.67
CA LYS A 76 -5.59 7.67 -7.09
C LYS A 76 -6.99 7.76 -7.70
N TYR A 77 -7.19 7.26 -8.91
CA TYR A 77 -8.48 7.26 -9.61
C TYR A 77 -9.26 5.97 -9.38
N VAL A 78 -8.57 4.83 -9.30
CA VAL A 78 -9.21 3.53 -9.12
C VAL A 78 -9.57 3.28 -7.65
N TYR A 79 -8.74 3.75 -6.71
CA TYR A 79 -9.00 3.65 -5.26
C TYR A 79 -8.87 5.04 -4.61
N PRO A 80 -9.75 6.00 -4.96
CA PRO A 80 -9.69 7.34 -4.42
C PRO A 80 -9.91 7.32 -2.90
N GLN A 81 -9.41 8.35 -2.24
CA GLN A 81 -9.61 8.52 -0.80
C GLN A 81 -9.80 9.99 -0.46
N GLN A 82 -10.61 10.25 0.57
CA GLN A 82 -10.82 11.58 1.13
C GLN A 82 -10.55 11.57 2.64
N PRO A 83 -9.97 12.64 3.19
CA PRO A 83 -9.82 12.80 4.63
C PRO A 83 -11.18 12.77 5.36
N GLY A 84 -11.33 11.87 6.32
CA GLY A 84 -12.54 11.74 7.13
C GLY A 84 -12.47 12.47 8.48
N ALA A 85 -13.30 12.02 9.41
CA ALA A 85 -13.37 12.54 10.77
C ALA A 85 -12.03 12.39 11.53
N ILE A 86 -11.82 13.24 12.54
CA ILE A 86 -10.66 13.16 13.42
C ILE A 86 -10.80 11.95 14.34
N VAL A 87 -9.94 10.95 14.14
CA VAL A 87 -9.94 9.69 14.89
C VAL A 87 -8.53 9.35 15.37
N ARG A 88 -8.44 8.39 16.28
CA ARG A 88 -7.17 7.78 16.68
C ARG A 88 -6.73 6.76 15.64
N GLY A 89 -5.44 6.75 15.31
CA GLY A 89 -4.92 5.82 14.32
C GLY A 89 -3.40 5.77 14.23
N LEU A 90 -2.92 4.91 13.31
CA LEU A 90 -1.52 4.86 12.91
C LEU A 90 -1.29 5.94 11.85
N PRO A 91 -0.27 6.81 11.97
CA PRO A 91 0.00 7.83 10.95
C PRO A 91 0.22 7.21 9.56
N THR A 92 -0.09 7.97 8.51
CA THR A 92 0.13 7.57 7.11
C THR A 92 0.35 8.81 6.24
N ALA A 93 0.47 8.65 4.92
CA ALA A 93 0.81 9.71 3.99
C ALA A 93 2.08 10.45 4.44
N TYR A 94 2.11 11.78 4.36
CA TYR A 94 3.28 12.54 4.75
C TYR A 94 3.52 12.61 6.27
N ASN A 95 2.58 12.10 7.10
CA ASN A 95 2.76 12.05 8.56
C ASN A 95 3.52 10.80 9.02
N ALA A 96 3.81 9.86 8.10
CA ALA A 96 4.54 8.63 8.36
C ALA A 96 5.92 8.62 7.66
N PRO A 97 6.87 7.80 8.14
CA PRO A 97 8.15 7.59 7.47
C PRO A 97 7.98 7.06 6.03
N PRO A 98 8.82 7.49 5.07
CA PRO A 98 9.92 8.44 5.23
C PRO A 98 9.51 9.93 5.09
N LEU A 99 8.26 10.20 4.69
CA LEU A 99 7.84 11.53 4.27
C LEU A 99 7.74 12.54 5.42
N ASN A 100 7.53 12.10 6.65
CA ASN A 100 7.47 12.96 7.84
C ASN A 100 8.76 13.75 8.12
N GLU A 101 9.88 13.31 7.56
CA GLU A 101 11.17 14.00 7.58
C GLU A 101 11.29 15.05 6.46
N LEU A 102 10.64 14.79 5.32
CA LEU A 102 10.75 15.60 4.09
C LEU A 102 9.67 16.68 3.96
N ILE A 103 8.51 16.46 4.56
CA ILE A 103 7.32 17.28 4.41
C ILE A 103 6.83 17.71 5.80
N LYS A 104 6.65 19.01 5.98
CA LYS A 104 5.98 19.58 7.16
C LYS A 104 4.63 20.15 6.73
N GLY A 105 3.56 19.45 7.09
CA GLY A 105 2.18 19.86 6.86
C GLY A 105 1.44 20.15 8.17
N ARG A 106 0.26 20.79 8.06
CA ARG A 106 -0.61 21.05 9.22
C ARG A 106 -1.59 19.90 9.45
N GLU A 107 -2.03 19.27 8.38
CA GLU A 107 -2.96 18.16 8.42
C GLU A 107 -2.24 16.90 8.93
N VAL A 108 -2.98 16.09 9.67
CA VAL A 108 -2.51 14.81 10.19
C VAL A 108 -3.42 13.73 9.64
N PHE A 109 -2.86 12.80 8.89
CA PHE A 109 -3.57 11.65 8.35
C PHE A 109 -3.22 10.39 9.11
N VAL A 110 -4.25 9.62 9.44
CA VAL A 110 -4.08 8.34 10.13
C VAL A 110 -4.94 7.26 9.47
N TRP A 111 -4.47 6.03 9.48
CA TRP A 111 -5.36 4.89 9.35
C TRP A 111 -6.07 4.65 10.69
N PRO A 112 -7.41 4.67 10.74
CA PRO A 112 -8.16 4.43 11.98
C PRO A 112 -7.76 3.11 12.63
N TRP A 113 -7.27 3.18 13.86
CA TRP A 113 -6.82 2.01 14.61
C TRP A 113 -6.78 2.32 16.10
N SER A 114 -7.45 1.51 16.92
CA SER A 114 -7.61 1.76 18.36
C SER A 114 -6.30 1.80 19.13
N LYS A 115 -5.30 1.03 18.68
CA LYS A 115 -3.94 0.99 19.24
C LYS A 115 -3.00 2.06 18.65
N GLY A 116 -3.50 2.93 17.77
CA GLY A 116 -2.74 4.01 17.16
C GLY A 116 -2.16 5.00 18.17
N ASN A 117 -1.11 5.73 17.79
CA ASN A 117 -0.43 6.68 18.66
C ASN A 117 -0.68 8.14 18.29
N MET A 118 -1.48 8.40 17.25
CA MET A 118 -1.74 9.76 16.76
C MET A 118 -3.24 9.99 16.55
N ARG A 119 -3.67 11.25 16.61
CA ARG A 119 -5.02 11.68 16.21
C ARG A 119 -4.92 12.54 14.96
N GLY A 120 -5.78 12.27 13.99
CA GLY A 120 -5.81 12.96 12.71
C GLY A 120 -7.03 12.58 11.89
N GLN A 121 -7.16 13.17 10.70
CA GLN A 121 -8.19 12.80 9.75
C GLN A 121 -8.01 11.33 9.33
N GLY A 122 -9.04 10.54 9.57
CA GLY A 122 -9.04 9.13 9.23
C GLY A 122 -9.11 8.92 7.73
N ILE A 123 -8.20 8.13 7.18
CA ILE A 123 -8.30 7.61 5.81
C ILE A 123 -8.43 6.09 5.83
N GLN A 124 -9.30 5.54 4.98
CA GLN A 124 -9.46 4.09 4.88
C GLN A 124 -8.20 3.48 4.24
N PRO A 125 -7.55 2.52 4.92
CA PRO A 125 -6.43 1.80 4.34
C PRO A 125 -6.89 0.95 3.15
N LEU A 126 -5.96 0.62 2.26
CA LEU A 126 -6.21 -0.29 1.12
C LEU A 126 -6.69 -1.68 1.56
N TYR A 127 -6.43 -2.06 2.82
CA TYR A 127 -7.03 -3.25 3.42
C TYR A 127 -7.12 -3.11 4.94
N LYS A 128 -8.14 -3.75 5.55
CA LYS A 128 -8.47 -3.57 6.98
C LYS A 128 -7.35 -3.93 7.96
N THR A 129 -6.44 -4.84 7.59
CA THR A 129 -5.33 -5.27 8.46
C THR A 129 -4.10 -4.37 8.36
N VAL A 130 -4.05 -3.45 7.39
CA VAL A 130 -2.89 -2.58 7.11
C VAL A 130 -2.33 -1.89 8.37
N PRO A 131 -3.14 -1.27 9.25
CA PRO A 131 -2.59 -0.58 10.42
C PRO A 131 -1.87 -1.53 11.37
N GLU A 132 -2.45 -2.72 11.59
CA GLU A 132 -1.88 -3.72 12.49
C GLU A 132 -0.59 -4.32 11.93
N ILE A 133 -0.55 -4.64 10.63
CA ILE A 133 0.64 -5.22 10.00
C ILE A 133 1.78 -4.19 9.91
N CYS A 134 1.47 -2.92 9.60
CA CYS A 134 2.45 -1.85 9.47
C CYS A 134 3.09 -1.47 10.81
N ALA A 135 2.38 -1.69 11.92
CA ALA A 135 2.96 -1.55 13.25
C ALA A 135 4.12 -2.54 13.52
N LYS A 136 4.20 -3.64 12.75
CA LYS A 136 5.21 -4.71 12.89
C LYS A 136 6.18 -4.79 11.71
N ASP A 137 5.76 -4.36 10.52
CA ASP A 137 6.55 -4.39 9.27
C ASP A 137 6.85 -2.96 8.80
N LYS A 138 8.05 -2.48 9.12
CA LYS A 138 8.49 -1.11 8.79
C LYS A 138 8.69 -0.88 7.29
N ASP A 139 9.10 -1.91 6.55
CA ASP A 139 9.36 -1.79 5.11
C ASP A 139 8.04 -1.65 4.36
N LEU A 140 7.06 -2.49 4.68
CA LEU A 140 5.72 -2.40 4.11
C LEU A 140 5.02 -1.10 4.53
N TYR A 141 5.20 -0.68 5.79
CA TYR A 141 4.64 0.57 6.30
C TYR A 141 5.11 1.77 5.49
N ALA A 142 6.43 1.88 5.24
CA ALA A 142 6.99 2.96 4.45
C ALA A 142 6.39 3.00 3.03
N LEU A 143 6.25 1.84 2.37
CA LEU A 143 5.67 1.76 1.02
C LEU A 143 4.19 2.18 1.01
N LEU A 144 3.40 1.72 1.98
CA LEU A 144 1.97 2.04 2.04
C LEU A 144 1.71 3.50 2.43
N ALA A 145 2.54 4.09 3.29
CA ALA A 145 2.49 5.52 3.59
C ALA A 145 2.75 6.37 2.35
N LEU A 146 3.77 6.03 1.54
CA LEU A 146 4.05 6.70 0.27
C LEU A 146 2.86 6.59 -0.70
N VAL A 147 2.28 5.41 -0.80
CA VAL A 147 1.09 5.17 -1.62
C VAL A 147 -0.09 6.05 -1.20
N ASP A 148 -0.35 6.21 0.09
CA ASP A 148 -1.42 7.10 0.54
C ASP A 148 -1.12 8.57 0.25
N ALA A 149 0.14 9.01 0.38
CA ALA A 149 0.51 10.37 -0.04
C ALA A 149 0.25 10.60 -1.54
N ILE A 150 0.37 9.56 -2.38
CA ILE A 150 0.01 9.63 -3.80
C ILE A 150 -1.52 9.69 -4.00
N ARG A 151 -2.30 9.00 -3.15
CA ARG A 151 -3.77 8.97 -3.23
C ARG A 151 -4.44 10.24 -2.73
N ILE A 152 -3.91 10.88 -1.68
CA ILE A 152 -4.57 12.00 -0.98
C ILE A 152 -3.76 13.31 -0.96
N GLY A 153 -2.47 13.29 -1.25
CA GLY A 153 -1.61 14.47 -1.21
C GLY A 153 -1.91 15.46 -2.34
N ARG A 154 -1.39 16.70 -2.22
CA ARG A 154 -1.38 17.67 -3.33
C ARG A 154 -0.22 17.35 -4.26
N ALA A 155 -0.10 18.08 -5.37
CA ALA A 155 0.89 17.81 -6.42
C ALA A 155 2.32 17.63 -5.86
N ARG A 156 2.75 18.53 -4.96
CA ARG A 156 4.07 18.45 -4.32
C ARG A 156 4.26 17.18 -3.49
N GLU A 157 3.28 16.82 -2.64
CA GLU A 157 3.42 15.61 -1.82
C GLU A 157 3.38 14.34 -2.69
N GLN A 158 2.55 14.32 -3.74
CA GLN A 158 2.50 13.21 -4.70
C GLN A 158 3.85 13.02 -5.41
N GLU A 159 4.50 14.10 -5.84
CA GLU A 159 5.81 14.06 -6.51
C GLU A 159 6.91 13.53 -5.59
N ILE A 160 7.01 14.06 -4.36
CA ILE A 160 8.01 13.60 -3.38
C ILE A 160 7.76 12.14 -3.01
N ALA A 161 6.50 11.77 -2.78
CA ALA A 161 6.12 10.39 -2.47
C ALA A 161 6.46 9.43 -3.60
N MET A 162 6.22 9.82 -4.85
CA MET A 162 6.58 9.01 -6.01
C MET A 162 8.10 8.84 -6.11
N ALA A 163 8.88 9.91 -5.94
CA ALA A 163 10.34 9.85 -5.99
C ALA A 163 10.92 8.91 -4.91
N GLU A 164 10.39 8.96 -3.68
CA GLU A 164 10.80 8.05 -2.61
C GLU A 164 10.35 6.60 -2.84
N LEU A 165 9.16 6.40 -3.42
CA LEU A 165 8.67 5.08 -3.80
C LEU A 165 9.55 4.44 -4.88
N GLU A 166 9.99 5.23 -5.87
CA GLU A 166 10.85 4.75 -6.95
C GLU A 166 12.23 4.27 -6.46
N LYS A 167 12.77 4.88 -5.39
CA LYS A 167 14.03 4.46 -4.76
C LYS A 167 13.90 3.14 -4.00
N LYS A 168 12.72 2.86 -3.44
CA LYS A 168 12.46 1.66 -2.62
C LYS A 168 12.06 0.44 -3.45
N LEU A 169 11.43 0.65 -4.60
CA LEU A 169 11.03 -0.39 -5.55
C LEU A 169 12.13 -0.65 -6.57
#